data_AF-A0A093L9Y2-F1
#
_entry.id   AF-A0A093L9Y2-F1
#
_cell.length_a   1.000
_cell.length_b   1.000
_cell.length_c   1.000
_cell.angle_alpha   90.00
_cell.angle_beta   90.00
_cell.angle_gamma   90.00
#
_symmetry.space_group_name_H-M   'P 1'
#
loop_
_entity.id
_entity.type
_entity.pdbx_description
1 polymer ?
#
loop_
_entity_poly.entity_id
_entity_poly.type
_entity_poly.pdbx_seq_one_letter_code
_entity_poly.pdbx_strand_id
1 'polypeptide(L)'
;ASSCDQELQSALEEAKQPQKDNVFIPECAQGGLYKPVQCHPSTGYCWCVLVDTGRPIPGTSTRYEQPKCDNGARAHPTKTKDLYKGRQLQGCPGAKKNEFLTSVLDALSTDMVHAVSDPSLSSSRVSEPDPNHTLEERVVHWYFKQLDKNSSGDIGKKEIKPFKRFLRKKSKPKKCVKKFVEYCDVNNDKSLSVQELMGCLGVTKEEGKAETKKHHS
;
A
#
# COMPACT_ATOMS: atom_id res chain seq x y z
N ALA A 1 19.10 3.46 3.87
CA ALA A 1 18.99 3.59 2.42
C ALA A 1 20.38 3.88 1.88
N SER A 2 20.87 3.07 0.93
CA SER A 2 22.05 3.35 0.12
C SER A 2 21.73 4.47 -0.87
N SER A 3 22.72 5.31 -1.22
CA SER A 3 22.55 6.28 -2.31
C SER A 3 22.71 5.60 -3.66
N CYS A 4 22.15 6.18 -4.73
CA CYS A 4 22.31 5.64 -6.08
C CYS A 4 23.80 5.47 -6.45
N ASP A 5 24.65 6.41 -6.05
CA ASP A 5 26.09 6.34 -6.32
C ASP A 5 26.77 5.10 -5.69
N GLN A 6 26.32 4.68 -4.50
CA GLN A 6 26.84 3.48 -3.85
C GLN A 6 26.42 2.22 -4.61
N GLU A 7 25.15 2.14 -5.01
CA GLU A 7 24.64 1.00 -5.79
C GLU A 7 25.24 0.95 -7.19
N LEU A 8 25.47 2.10 -7.82
CA LEU A 8 26.19 2.20 -9.08
C LEU A 8 27.61 1.64 -8.97
N GLN A 9 28.35 2.01 -7.91
CA GLN A 9 29.69 1.47 -7.69
C GLN A 9 29.66 -0.06 -7.50
N SER A 10 28.78 -0.56 -6.63
CA SER A 10 28.64 -2.00 -6.40
C SER A 10 28.25 -2.77 -7.68
N ALA A 11 27.29 -2.25 -8.46
CA ALA A 11 26.86 -2.87 -9.71
C ALA A 11 27.97 -2.89 -10.77
N LEU A 12 28.81 -1.84 -10.83
CA LEU A 12 29.97 -1.81 -11.74
C LEU A 12 31.06 -2.79 -11.34
N GLU A 13 31.29 -2.99 -10.04
CA GLU A 13 32.21 -4.03 -9.55
C GLU A 13 31.68 -5.43 -9.85
N GLU A 14 30.38 -5.63 -9.67
CA GLU A 14 29.69 -6.87 -9.98
C GLU A 14 29.77 -7.22 -11.47
N ALA A 15 29.56 -6.24 -12.35
CA ALA A 15 29.64 -6.40 -13.80
C ALA A 15 31.05 -6.73 -14.32
N LYS A 16 32.11 -6.50 -13.52
CA LYS A 16 33.48 -6.90 -13.88
C LYS A 16 33.75 -8.39 -13.63
N GLN A 17 32.87 -9.08 -12.90
CA GLN A 17 33.06 -10.50 -12.60
C GLN A 17 32.68 -11.35 -13.83
N PRO A 18 33.56 -12.24 -14.30
CA PRO A 18 33.36 -12.98 -15.56
C PRO A 18 32.22 -14.01 -15.53
N GLN A 19 31.62 -14.26 -14.37
CA GLN A 19 30.48 -15.17 -14.19
C GLN A 19 29.13 -14.44 -14.12
N LYS A 20 29.12 -13.10 -14.16
CA LYS A 20 27.93 -12.28 -13.97
C LYS A 20 27.55 -11.55 -15.25
N ASP A 21 26.84 -12.27 -16.12
CA ASP A 21 26.17 -11.68 -17.27
C ASP A 21 24.85 -11.02 -16.83
N ASN A 22 24.43 -9.96 -17.54
CA ASN A 22 23.18 -9.24 -17.31
C ASN A 22 23.04 -8.55 -15.94
N VAL A 23 24.13 -7.99 -15.40
CA VAL A 23 24.03 -7.12 -14.22
C VAL A 23 23.31 -5.81 -14.59
N PHE A 24 22.31 -5.45 -13.79
CA PHE A 24 21.64 -4.15 -13.90
C PHE A 24 22.52 -3.04 -13.31
N ILE A 25 22.76 -2.00 -14.08
CA ILE A 25 23.53 -0.82 -13.64
C ILE A 25 22.55 0.35 -13.49
N PRO A 26 22.33 0.87 -12.27
CA PRO A 26 21.41 1.98 -12.06
C PRO A 26 21.95 3.28 -12.65
N GLU A 27 21.06 4.11 -13.20
CA GLU A 27 21.39 5.45 -13.66
C GLU A 27 21.11 6.48 -12.56
N CYS A 28 22.15 7.21 -12.16
CA CYS A 28 22.05 8.23 -11.12
C CYS A 28 21.88 9.64 -11.70
N ALA A 29 21.13 10.46 -10.98
CA ALA A 29 21.01 11.90 -11.13
C ALA A 29 21.96 12.61 -10.15
N GLN A 30 21.98 13.94 -10.18
CA GLN A 30 22.82 14.73 -9.26
C GLN A 30 22.41 14.52 -7.80
N GLY A 31 23.40 14.52 -6.91
CA GLY A 31 23.19 14.40 -5.46
C GLY A 31 22.88 12.98 -4.97
N GLY A 32 23.28 11.95 -5.73
CA GLY A 32 23.10 10.54 -5.33
C GLY A 32 21.68 10.01 -5.42
N LEU A 33 20.79 10.74 -6.12
CA LEU A 33 19.43 10.31 -6.45
C LEU A 33 19.43 9.42 -7.70
N TYR A 34 18.37 8.64 -7.87
CA TYR A 34 18.15 7.85 -9.08
C TYR A 34 17.51 8.72 -10.16
N LYS A 35 17.86 8.47 -11.43
CA LYS A 35 17.08 9.01 -12.53
C LYS A 35 15.65 8.43 -12.49
N PRO A 36 14.62 9.22 -12.80
CA PRO A 36 13.22 8.78 -12.75
C PRO A 36 12.92 7.58 -13.65
N VAL A 37 13.62 7.47 -14.78
CA VAL A 37 13.59 6.31 -15.67
C VAL A 37 14.84 5.49 -15.44
N GLN A 38 14.68 4.18 -15.27
CA GLN A 38 15.76 3.20 -15.27
C GLN A 38 15.56 2.24 -16.43
N CYS A 39 16.63 1.89 -17.13
CA CYS A 39 16.60 0.96 -18.25
C CYS A 39 17.63 -0.16 -18.07
N HIS A 40 17.25 -1.39 -18.44
CA HIS A 40 18.15 -2.54 -18.49
C HIS A 40 18.48 -2.86 -19.95
N PRO A 41 19.63 -2.42 -20.48
CA PRO A 41 19.90 -2.45 -21.92
C PRO A 41 19.84 -3.85 -22.53
N SER A 42 20.35 -4.87 -21.82
CA SER A 42 20.38 -6.24 -22.36
C SER A 42 19.00 -6.91 -22.47
N THR A 43 18.03 -6.50 -21.66
CA THR A 43 16.66 -7.05 -21.71
C THR A 43 15.71 -6.15 -22.52
N GLY A 44 16.08 -4.89 -22.71
CA GLY A 44 15.30 -3.86 -23.37
C GLY A 44 14.16 -3.29 -22.51
N TYR A 45 14.08 -3.62 -21.22
CA TYR A 45 13.06 -3.08 -20.33
C TYR A 45 13.47 -1.73 -19.75
N CYS A 46 12.51 -0.81 -19.65
CA CYS A 46 12.63 0.44 -18.91
C CYS A 46 11.43 0.59 -17.95
N TRP A 47 11.62 1.23 -16.80
CA TRP A 47 10.57 1.46 -15.81
C TRP A 47 10.79 2.77 -15.05
N CYS A 48 9.72 3.31 -14.46
CA CYS A 48 9.86 4.44 -13.55
C CYS A 48 10.32 3.97 -12.17
N VAL A 49 11.11 4.78 -11.48
CA VAL A 49 11.54 4.54 -10.09
C VAL A 49 11.24 5.75 -9.20
N LEU A 50 11.23 5.50 -7.89
CA LEU A 50 11.26 6.54 -6.87
C LEU A 50 12.68 7.13 -6.80
N VAL A 51 12.83 8.44 -6.99
CA VAL A 51 14.14 9.09 -7.19
C VAL A 51 15.05 9.04 -5.96
N ASP A 52 14.49 8.83 -4.77
CA ASP A 52 15.21 8.78 -3.49
C ASP A 52 15.62 7.35 -3.08
N THR A 53 14.92 6.33 -3.58
CA THR A 53 15.11 4.94 -3.14
C THR A 53 15.45 3.96 -4.27
N GLY A 54 15.33 4.38 -5.52
CA GLY A 54 15.55 3.52 -6.69
C GLY A 54 14.50 2.45 -6.90
N ARG A 55 13.48 2.38 -6.02
CA ARG A 55 12.45 1.34 -6.07
C ARG A 55 11.56 1.52 -7.32
N PRO A 56 11.31 0.46 -8.11
CA PRO A 56 10.44 0.53 -9.27
C PRO A 56 8.99 0.85 -8.91
N ILE A 57 8.34 1.67 -9.74
CA ILE A 57 6.92 2.00 -9.65
C ILE A 57 6.12 0.93 -10.41
N PRO A 58 5.21 0.19 -9.75
CA PRO A 58 4.43 -0.85 -10.40
C PRO A 58 3.61 -0.34 -11.60
N GLY A 59 3.53 -1.15 -12.66
CA GLY A 59 2.75 -0.81 -13.86
C GLY A 59 3.41 0.16 -14.84
N THR A 60 4.64 0.61 -14.57
CA THR A 60 5.37 1.56 -15.44
C THR A 60 6.42 0.90 -16.36
N SER A 61 6.56 -0.43 -16.29
CA SER A 61 7.54 -1.16 -17.09
C SER A 61 7.10 -1.25 -18.55
N THR A 62 7.97 -0.82 -19.45
CA THR A 62 7.81 -0.86 -20.91
C THR A 62 9.00 -1.59 -21.54
N ARG A 63 8.82 -2.15 -22.74
CA ARG A 63 9.88 -2.86 -23.47
C ARG A 63 10.19 -2.12 -24.77
N TYR A 64 11.47 -1.84 -25.00
CA TYR A 64 12.02 -1.10 -26.14
C TYR A 64 11.53 0.35 -26.29
N GLU A 65 10.85 0.89 -25.27
CA GLU A 65 10.38 2.27 -25.21
C GLU A 65 10.62 2.83 -23.80
N GLN A 66 10.89 4.13 -23.68
CA GLN A 66 11.02 4.80 -22.38
C GLN A 66 9.65 5.23 -21.84
N PRO A 67 9.30 4.88 -20.59
CA PRO A 67 8.05 5.32 -19.99
C PRO A 67 8.11 6.81 -19.64
N LYS A 68 6.94 7.47 -19.65
CA LYS A 68 6.81 8.85 -19.17
C LYS A 68 6.71 8.84 -17.64
N CYS A 69 7.78 9.28 -16.98
CA CYS A 69 7.86 9.32 -15.51
C CYS A 69 7.72 10.75 -14.97
N ASP A 70 7.19 10.87 -13.76
CA ASP A 70 7.25 12.13 -12.99
C ASP A 70 8.66 12.31 -12.42
N ASN A 71 9.32 13.41 -12.80
CA ASN A 71 10.69 13.72 -12.39
C ASN A 71 10.84 13.94 -10.87
N GLY A 72 9.74 14.17 -10.16
CA GLY A 72 9.72 14.41 -8.71
C GLY A 72 9.19 13.25 -7.87
N ALA A 73 8.92 12.08 -8.47
CA ALA A 73 8.36 10.93 -7.75
C ALA A 73 9.32 10.45 -6.65
N ARG A 74 9.06 10.85 -5.41
CA ARG A 74 9.80 10.42 -4.22
C ARG A 74 9.01 9.35 -3.49
N ALA A 75 9.71 8.48 -2.77
CA ALA A 75 9.09 7.46 -1.92
C ALA A 75 8.17 8.07 -0.87
N HIS A 76 8.39 9.34 -0.55
CA HIS A 76 7.38 10.18 0.06
C HIS A 76 6.47 10.78 -1.02
N PRO A 77 5.26 10.22 -1.25
CA PRO A 77 4.24 10.95 -1.99
C PRO A 77 4.07 12.30 -1.28
N THR A 78 4.09 13.39 -2.05
CA THR A 78 3.76 14.74 -1.58
C THR A 78 2.52 14.62 -0.72
N LYS A 79 2.67 14.75 0.62
CA LYS A 79 1.62 14.61 1.64
C LYS A 79 0.25 14.55 0.97
N THR A 80 -0.20 13.36 0.55
CA THR A 80 -1.60 13.20 0.19
C THR A 80 -2.27 13.64 1.46
N LYS A 81 -2.94 14.81 1.43
CA LYS A 81 -3.67 15.31 2.59
C LYS A 81 -4.44 14.10 3.05
N ASP A 82 -4.11 13.55 4.21
CA ASP A 82 -4.82 12.39 4.71
C ASP A 82 -6.27 12.84 4.80
N LEU A 83 -7.08 12.41 3.82
CA LEU A 83 -8.44 12.88 3.61
C LEU A 83 -9.33 12.44 4.79
N TYR A 84 -8.81 11.56 5.64
CA TYR A 84 -9.45 11.03 6.83
C TYR A 84 -8.95 11.71 8.11
N LYS A 85 -7.84 12.45 8.07
CA LYS A 85 -7.32 13.25 9.19
C LYS A 85 -8.30 14.36 9.55
N GLY A 86 -8.91 14.24 10.73
CA GLY A 86 -9.91 15.19 11.21
C GLY A 86 -11.33 14.97 10.68
N ARG A 87 -11.56 14.05 9.73
CA ARG A 87 -12.91 13.73 9.25
C ARG A 87 -13.73 13.09 10.38
N GLN A 88 -14.94 13.59 10.62
CA GLN A 88 -15.82 13.07 11.67
C GLN A 88 -16.62 11.89 11.15
N LEU A 89 -16.65 10.80 11.92
CA LEU A 89 -17.59 9.71 11.70
C LEU A 89 -18.92 10.10 12.38
N GLN A 90 -19.91 10.50 11.59
CA GLN A 90 -21.20 10.97 12.12
C GLN A 90 -21.81 9.93 13.08
N GLY A 91 -22.26 10.39 14.25
CA GLY A 91 -22.82 9.52 15.29
C GLY A 91 -21.79 8.69 16.07
N CYS A 92 -20.49 8.89 15.80
CA CYS A 92 -19.36 8.26 16.49
C CYS A 92 -18.09 9.14 16.45
N PRO A 93 -18.09 10.33 17.08
CA PRO A 93 -16.95 11.25 17.03
C PRO A 93 -15.85 10.94 18.06
N GLY A 94 -14.66 11.53 17.88
CA GLY A 94 -13.57 11.55 18.86
C GLY A 94 -12.90 10.20 19.09
N ALA A 95 -12.53 9.89 20.34
CA ALA A 95 -11.82 8.65 20.70
C ALA A 95 -12.57 7.37 20.28
N LYS A 96 -13.91 7.38 20.38
CA LYS A 96 -14.77 6.25 19.97
C LYS A 96 -14.63 5.91 18.49
N LYS A 97 -14.33 6.90 17.64
CA LYS A 97 -14.03 6.69 16.22
C LYS A 97 -12.76 5.85 16.08
N ASN A 98 -11.69 6.26 16.74
CA ASN A 98 -10.37 5.65 16.62
C ASN A 98 -10.39 4.22 17.17
N GLU A 99 -10.98 4.02 18.35
CA GLU A 99 -11.18 2.68 18.93
C GLU A 99 -11.98 1.77 18.00
N PHE A 100 -13.04 2.29 17.38
CA PHE A 100 -13.84 1.54 16.42
C PHE A 100 -13.03 1.14 15.19
N LEU A 101 -12.28 2.07 14.58
CA LEU A 101 -11.47 1.79 13.40
C LEU A 101 -10.37 0.76 13.69
N THR A 102 -9.69 0.89 14.83
CA THR A 102 -8.71 -0.11 15.30
C THR A 102 -9.38 -1.47 15.54
N SER A 103 -10.55 -1.52 16.17
CA SER A 103 -11.31 -2.76 16.39
C SER A 103 -11.76 -3.42 15.07
N VAL A 104 -12.04 -2.62 14.02
CA VAL A 104 -12.33 -3.17 12.69
C VAL A 104 -11.08 -3.84 12.14
N LEU A 105 -9.94 -3.16 12.11
CA LEU A 105 -8.70 -3.70 11.55
C LEU A 105 -8.23 -4.97 12.30
N ASP A 106 -8.33 -4.98 13.62
CA ASP A 106 -8.00 -6.14 14.45
C ASP A 106 -8.91 -7.34 14.16
N ALA A 107 -10.22 -7.10 14.01
CA ALA A 107 -11.17 -8.15 13.65
C ALA A 107 -10.88 -8.75 12.26
N LEU A 108 -10.52 -7.92 11.29
CA LEU A 108 -10.11 -8.37 9.95
C LEU A 108 -8.80 -9.16 10.01
N SER A 109 -7.82 -8.68 10.77
CA SER A 109 -6.53 -9.35 10.93
C SER A 109 -6.70 -10.74 11.54
N THR A 110 -7.49 -10.84 12.60
CA THR A 110 -7.82 -12.11 13.26
C THR A 110 -8.48 -13.10 12.31
N ASP A 111 -9.47 -12.66 11.53
CA ASP A 111 -10.22 -13.52 10.62
C ASP A 111 -9.34 -14.01 9.45
N MET A 112 -8.46 -13.16 8.91
CA MET A 112 -7.49 -13.56 7.90
C MET A 112 -6.54 -14.61 8.45
N VAL A 113 -5.94 -14.39 9.63
CA VAL A 113 -5.02 -15.34 10.27
C VAL A 113 -5.71 -16.70 10.47
N HIS A 114 -6.95 -16.71 10.98
CA HIS A 114 -7.72 -17.93 11.15
C HIS A 114 -7.98 -18.66 9.82
N ALA A 115 -8.27 -17.92 8.75
CA ALA A 115 -8.52 -18.51 7.43
C ALA A 115 -7.27 -19.12 6.79
N VAL A 116 -6.09 -18.53 7.00
CA VAL A 116 -4.83 -19.02 6.41
C VAL A 116 -4.14 -20.11 7.24
N SER A 117 -4.39 -20.16 8.55
CA SER A 117 -3.84 -21.20 9.44
C SER A 117 -4.66 -22.50 9.45
N ASP A 118 -5.80 -22.57 8.75
CA ASP A 118 -6.64 -23.76 8.70
C ASP A 118 -6.09 -24.80 7.69
N PRO A 119 -5.56 -25.95 8.16
CA PRO A 119 -4.95 -26.96 7.29
C PRO A 119 -5.97 -27.68 6.38
N SER A 120 -7.28 -27.52 6.61
CA SER A 120 -8.34 -28.13 5.80
C SER A 120 -8.62 -27.39 4.48
N LEU A 121 -8.13 -26.16 4.31
CA LEU A 121 -8.35 -25.31 3.12
C LEU A 121 -7.16 -25.26 2.16
N SER A 122 -6.20 -26.17 2.34
CA SER A 122 -4.86 -26.24 1.69
C SER A 122 -4.81 -26.29 0.16
N SER A 123 -5.95 -26.24 -0.56
CA SER A 123 -6.00 -26.28 -2.03
C SER A 123 -6.63 -25.03 -2.68
N SER A 124 -7.23 -24.12 -1.92
CA SER A 124 -7.78 -22.87 -2.49
C SER A 124 -6.74 -21.77 -2.47
N ARG A 125 -5.95 -21.67 -3.54
CA ARG A 125 -4.97 -20.63 -3.89
C ARG A 125 -5.16 -19.29 -3.16
N VAL A 126 -4.60 -19.16 -1.96
CA VAL A 126 -4.32 -17.85 -1.37
C VAL A 126 -2.90 -17.54 -1.81
N SER A 127 -2.75 -16.65 -2.80
CA SER A 127 -1.44 -16.10 -3.14
C SER A 127 -0.89 -15.44 -1.89
N GLU A 128 0.30 -15.89 -1.46
CA GLU A 128 1.03 -15.30 -0.36
C GLU A 128 1.08 -13.77 -0.57
N PRO A 129 0.55 -12.97 0.37
CA PRO A 129 0.44 -11.54 0.16
C PRO A 129 1.84 -10.92 0.14
N ASP A 130 2.10 -10.08 -0.87
CA ASP A 130 3.42 -9.49 -1.20
C ASP A 130 4.20 -9.08 0.06
N PRO A 131 5.42 -9.62 0.27
CA PRO A 131 6.24 -9.36 1.46
C PRO A 131 6.65 -7.89 1.62
N ASN A 132 6.41 -7.03 0.61
CA ASN A 132 6.64 -5.59 0.70
C ASN A 132 5.51 -4.80 1.39
N HIS A 133 4.40 -5.45 1.75
CA HIS A 133 3.28 -4.81 2.44
C HIS A 133 3.30 -5.13 3.94
N THR A 134 2.94 -4.15 4.76
CA THR A 134 2.68 -4.32 6.20
C THR A 134 1.57 -5.35 6.43
N LEU A 135 1.48 -5.95 7.63
CA LEU A 135 0.43 -6.93 7.92
C LEU A 135 -0.96 -6.33 7.69
N GLU A 136 -1.14 -5.08 8.10
CA GLU A 136 -2.35 -4.30 7.98
C GLU A 136 -2.73 -4.09 6.51
N GLU A 137 -1.77 -3.71 5.65
CA GLU A 137 -1.98 -3.58 4.21
C GLU A 137 -2.42 -4.92 3.60
N ARG A 138 -1.75 -6.01 3.96
CA ARG A 138 -2.06 -7.36 3.45
C ARG A 138 -3.48 -7.79 3.84
N VAL A 139 -3.91 -7.50 5.07
CA VAL A 139 -5.28 -7.77 5.55
C VAL A 139 -6.31 -7.03 4.72
N VAL A 140 -6.11 -5.74 4.48
CA VAL A 140 -7.06 -4.92 3.70
C VAL A 140 -7.15 -5.42 2.26
N HIS A 141 -6.01 -5.68 1.60
CA HIS A 141 -5.99 -6.23 0.25
C HIS A 141 -6.65 -7.61 0.15
N TRP A 142 -6.41 -8.49 1.13
CA TRP A 142 -7.02 -9.83 1.19
C TRP A 142 -8.55 -9.76 1.32
N TYR A 143 -9.06 -8.88 2.17
CA TYR A 143 -10.49 -8.66 2.31
C TYR A 143 -11.11 -8.01 1.07
N PHE A 144 -10.43 -7.01 0.50
CA PHE A 144 -10.91 -6.32 -0.69
C PHE A 144 -11.14 -7.29 -1.84
N LYS A 145 -10.17 -8.16 -2.12
CA LYS A 145 -10.24 -9.18 -3.18
C LYS A 145 -11.40 -10.17 -3.00
N GLN A 146 -11.78 -10.49 -1.77
CA GLN A 146 -12.93 -11.36 -1.52
C GLN A 146 -14.28 -10.66 -1.70
N LEU A 147 -14.31 -9.36 -1.48
CA LEU A 147 -15.52 -8.55 -1.58
C LEU A 147 -15.79 -8.09 -3.02
N ASP A 148 -14.75 -7.72 -3.76
CA ASP A 148 -14.80 -7.34 -5.17
C ASP A 148 -14.94 -8.58 -6.08
N LYS A 149 -16.14 -9.17 -6.08
CA LYS A 149 -16.45 -10.40 -6.80
C LYS A 149 -16.50 -10.21 -8.30
N ASN A 150 -16.88 -9.01 -8.74
CA ASN A 150 -16.94 -8.67 -10.16
C ASN A 150 -15.59 -8.14 -10.70
N SER A 151 -14.57 -8.00 -9.84
CA SER A 151 -13.23 -7.51 -10.21
C SER A 151 -13.28 -6.13 -10.86
N SER A 152 -14.21 -5.29 -10.40
CA SER A 152 -14.38 -3.93 -10.91
C SER A 152 -13.32 -2.95 -10.38
N GLY A 153 -12.59 -3.34 -9.33
CA GLY A 153 -11.66 -2.47 -8.62
C GLY A 153 -12.31 -1.69 -7.47
N ASP A 154 -13.62 -1.85 -7.26
CA ASP A 154 -14.42 -1.10 -6.29
C ASP A 154 -15.51 -1.97 -5.63
N ILE A 155 -15.71 -1.84 -4.31
CA ILE A 155 -16.74 -2.60 -3.60
C ILE A 155 -18.09 -1.89 -3.71
N GLY A 156 -18.94 -2.34 -4.63
CA GLY A 156 -20.25 -1.76 -4.86
C GLY A 156 -21.30 -2.09 -3.76
N LYS A 157 -22.48 -1.46 -3.87
CA LYS A 157 -23.60 -1.63 -2.91
C LYS A 157 -24.07 -3.08 -2.69
N LYS A 158 -23.94 -3.95 -3.70
CA LYS A 158 -24.33 -5.36 -3.59
C LYS A 158 -23.24 -6.17 -2.88
N GLU A 159 -21.99 -5.85 -3.15
CA GLU A 159 -20.78 -6.53 -2.65
C GLU A 159 -20.43 -6.14 -1.22
N ILE A 160 -20.79 -4.94 -0.77
CA ILE A 160 -20.53 -4.47 0.60
C ILE A 160 -21.42 -5.16 1.66
N LYS A 161 -22.49 -5.86 1.25
CA LYS A 161 -23.47 -6.44 2.17
C LYS A 161 -22.88 -7.47 3.15
N PRO A 162 -22.07 -8.47 2.70
CA PRO A 162 -21.41 -9.43 3.59
C PRO A 162 -20.45 -8.72 4.56
N PHE A 163 -19.70 -7.73 4.07
CA PHE A 163 -18.80 -6.94 4.90
C PHE A 163 -19.53 -6.18 6.01
N LYS A 164 -20.64 -5.49 5.68
CA LYS A 164 -21.49 -4.84 6.70
C LYS A 164 -22.04 -5.83 7.73
N ARG A 165 -22.30 -7.09 7.36
CA ARG A 165 -22.73 -8.14 8.29
C ARG A 165 -21.60 -8.56 9.22
N PHE A 166 -20.40 -8.76 8.67
CA PHE A 166 -19.18 -9.05 9.44
C PHE A 166 -18.92 -7.96 10.50
N LEU A 167 -18.88 -6.69 10.09
CA LEU A 167 -18.64 -5.56 10.99
C LEU A 167 -19.67 -5.45 12.12
N ARG A 168 -20.96 -5.73 11.84
CA ARG A 168 -22.01 -5.72 12.89
C ARG A 168 -21.80 -6.81 13.94
N LYS A 169 -21.19 -7.94 13.55
CA LYS A 169 -20.93 -9.08 14.42
C LYS A 169 -19.65 -8.86 15.24
N LYS A 170 -18.59 -8.35 14.60
CA LYS A 170 -17.24 -8.31 15.16
C LYS A 170 -16.84 -6.97 15.76
N SER A 171 -17.49 -5.87 15.39
CA SER A 171 -17.09 -4.52 15.83
C SER A 171 -18.24 -3.76 16.51
N LYS A 172 -17.89 -2.92 17.49
CA LYS A 172 -18.79 -2.03 18.22
C LYS A 172 -18.16 -0.63 18.27
N PRO A 173 -18.93 0.44 18.45
CA PRO A 173 -20.40 0.53 18.53
C PRO A 173 -21.16 0.33 17.20
N LYS A 174 -22.40 -0.19 17.26
CA LYS A 174 -23.28 -0.37 16.07
C LYS A 174 -23.55 0.95 15.32
N LYS A 175 -23.52 2.09 16.02
CA LYS A 175 -23.69 3.42 15.42
C LYS A 175 -22.54 3.75 14.45
N CYS A 176 -21.32 3.40 14.81
CA CYS A 176 -20.13 3.59 13.99
C CYS A 176 -20.19 2.69 12.74
N VAL A 177 -20.56 1.42 12.91
CA VAL A 177 -20.75 0.47 11.79
C VAL A 177 -21.76 0.96 10.75
N LYS A 178 -22.86 1.60 11.19
CA LYS A 178 -23.88 2.14 10.26
C LYS A 178 -23.33 3.23 9.35
N LYS A 179 -22.38 4.03 9.84
CA LYS A 179 -21.81 5.19 9.16
C LYS A 179 -20.42 4.93 8.56
N PHE A 180 -19.83 3.76 8.80
CA PHE A 180 -18.49 3.41 8.35
C PHE A 180 -18.28 3.57 6.85
N VAL A 181 -19.16 2.98 6.02
CA VAL A 181 -19.01 3.04 4.55
C VAL A 181 -19.12 4.46 4.02
N GLU A 182 -20.05 5.26 4.55
CA GLU A 182 -20.21 6.68 4.18
C GLU A 182 -19.03 7.54 4.65
N TYR A 183 -18.33 7.12 5.70
CA TYR A 183 -17.11 7.77 6.15
C TYR A 183 -15.91 7.41 5.30
N CYS A 184 -15.81 6.15 4.84
CA CYS A 184 -14.75 5.68 3.98
C CYS A 184 -14.89 6.23 2.55
N ASP A 185 -16.10 6.36 2.03
CA ASP A 185 -16.42 6.94 0.72
C ASP A 185 -16.11 8.46 0.73
N VAL A 186 -14.96 8.86 0.17
CA VAL A 186 -14.50 10.26 0.13
C VAL A 186 -14.98 10.94 -1.13
N ASN A 187 -14.93 10.23 -2.25
CA ASN A 187 -15.34 10.76 -3.54
C ASN A 187 -16.88 10.73 -3.73
N ASN A 188 -17.62 10.11 -2.78
CA ASN A 188 -19.08 9.96 -2.76
C ASN A 188 -19.64 9.20 -3.98
N ASP A 189 -18.87 8.28 -4.54
CA ASP A 189 -19.29 7.48 -5.69
C ASP A 189 -20.19 6.28 -5.31
N LYS A 190 -20.40 6.05 -4.01
CA LYS A 190 -21.23 4.96 -3.42
C LYS A 190 -20.63 3.57 -3.58
N SER A 191 -19.36 3.49 -3.92
CA SER A 191 -18.48 2.33 -3.87
C SER A 191 -17.39 2.58 -2.82
N LEU A 192 -16.55 1.58 -2.59
CA LEU A 192 -15.32 1.77 -1.82
C LEU A 192 -14.17 1.22 -2.64
N SER A 193 -13.23 2.09 -2.99
CA SER A 193 -11.95 1.69 -3.57
C SER A 193 -11.02 1.12 -2.49
N VAL A 194 -9.98 0.39 -2.91
CA VAL A 194 -8.98 -0.15 -1.98
C VAL A 194 -8.26 0.97 -1.21
N GLN A 195 -8.00 2.10 -1.89
CA GLN A 195 -7.35 3.26 -1.29
C GLN A 195 -8.23 3.93 -0.23
N GLU A 196 -9.54 4.00 -0.45
CA GLU A 196 -10.48 4.52 0.54
C GLU A 196 -10.62 3.61 1.76
N LEU A 197 -10.65 2.30 1.55
CA LEU A 197 -10.72 1.34 2.64
C LEU A 197 -9.45 1.36 3.50
N MET A 198 -8.27 1.41 2.87
CA MET A 198 -6.99 1.58 3.56
C MET A 198 -6.93 2.92 4.30
N GLY A 199 -7.28 3.99 3.61
CA GLY A 199 -7.32 5.35 4.14
C GLY A 199 -8.18 5.48 5.39
N CYS A 200 -9.41 5.00 5.32
CA CYS A 200 -10.35 5.17 6.41
C CYS A 200 -10.03 4.29 7.63
N LEU A 201 -9.31 3.17 7.45
CA LEU A 201 -8.80 2.33 8.53
C LEU A 201 -7.45 2.80 9.09
N GLY A 202 -6.83 3.82 8.49
CA GLY A 202 -5.51 4.29 8.89
C GLY A 202 -4.36 3.37 8.48
N VAL A 203 -4.58 2.57 7.43
CA VAL A 203 -3.57 1.67 6.81
C VAL A 203 -2.87 2.40 5.65
N THR A 204 -2.80 3.72 5.74
CA THR A 204 -1.94 4.51 4.85
C THR A 204 -0.50 4.33 5.28
N LYS A 205 0.44 4.43 4.34
CA LYS A 205 1.87 4.53 4.63
C LYS A 205 2.16 5.74 5.51
N GLU A 206 1.98 5.60 6.82
CA GLU A 206 2.50 6.50 7.84
C GLU A 206 3.99 6.19 7.99
N GLU A 207 4.79 6.66 7.03
CA GLU A 207 6.19 6.91 7.31
C GLU A 207 6.27 8.18 8.18
N GLY A 208 6.40 7.98 9.50
CA GLY A 208 6.85 9.04 10.39
C GLY A 208 6.01 9.26 11.65
N LYS A 209 6.02 8.29 12.57
CA LYS A 209 5.94 8.65 14.00
C LYS A 209 7.32 9.21 14.41
N ALA A 210 7.58 10.47 14.04
CA ALA A 210 8.67 11.22 14.63
C ALA A 210 8.35 11.41 16.13
N GLU A 211 8.92 10.55 16.98
CA GLU A 211 9.07 10.86 18.39
C GLU A 211 9.92 12.13 18.51
N THR A 212 9.24 13.25 18.64
CA THR A 212 9.84 14.48 19.17
C THR A 212 10.12 14.26 20.65
N LYS A 213 11.25 13.60 20.97
CA LYS A 213 11.86 13.76 22.29
C LYS A 213 12.36 15.20 22.39
N LYS A 214 11.49 16.08 22.89
CA LYS A 214 11.92 17.31 23.56
C LYS A 214 12.81 16.88 24.73
N HIS A 215 14.13 16.99 24.58
CA HIS A 215 14.97 17.22 25.75
C HIS A 215 14.72 18.68 26.16
N HIS A 216 14.04 18.83 27.29
CA HIS A 216 14.04 20.03 28.10
C HIS A 216 15.06 19.82 29.22
N SER A 217 15.85 20.87 29.44
CA SER A 217 16.91 21.06 30.44
C SER A 217 18.22 20.31 30.22
#